data_AF-A0A1R3JQ38-F1
#
_entry.id   AF-A0A1R3JQ38-F1
#
_cell.length_a   1.000
_cell.length_b   1.000
_cell.length_c   1.000
_cell.angle_alpha   90.00
_cell.angle_beta   90.00
_cell.angle_gamma   90.00
#
_symmetry.space_group_name_H-M   'P 1'
#
loop_
_entity.id
_entity.type
_entity.pdbx_description
1 polymer ?
#
loop_
_entity_poly.entity_id
_entity_poly.type
_entity_poly.pdbx_seq_one_letter_code
_entity_poly.pdbx_strand_id
1 'polypeptide(L)'
;MAKMQKKKKDQKELNRDLISNLPKEILSRIISLLPFESAVKTSLLSSQWKNHWKLTLEEYGDTIEDAIDSVSKYFNDFDKIHAPRKNWGLKFNYGNGNFFLLAADLSCFRFRGLLPEFNHGCEFPKLGDVMLDFRQGPGFNHDIDIDRFIRMQNFSTVSSLTLCRWVFETLIFPKLGSSAALGCFGRLKHLWWIDYSEHGYNSDVLICFLRHCPNMERLYVTIDPKSYRTKSKYRCSEKDDFCASGRFKLNFVKLEGFANEEEVMALARRLEKVFSVDPLILVKSHWSSCLQFLSKLFDEENRKFPYKFEDVKDVNDTYNTAHMAL
;
A
#
# COMPACT_ATOMS: atom_id res chain seq x y z
N MET A 1 19.96 -50.00 -20.95
CA MET A 1 20.03 -48.53 -20.83
C MET A 1 19.44 -47.76 -22.01
N ALA A 2 19.69 -48.15 -23.27
CA ALA A 2 19.19 -47.44 -24.47
C ALA A 2 17.65 -47.31 -24.58
N LYS A 3 16.86 -48.33 -24.20
CA LYS A 3 15.38 -48.26 -24.19
C LYS A 3 14.83 -47.24 -23.18
N MET A 4 15.51 -47.07 -22.04
CA MET A 4 15.12 -46.15 -20.97
C MET A 4 15.48 -44.69 -21.32
N GLN A 5 16.59 -44.50 -22.04
CA GLN A 5 16.98 -43.21 -22.62
C GLN A 5 16.06 -42.79 -23.78
N LYS A 6 15.65 -43.73 -24.64
CA LYS A 6 14.68 -43.48 -25.73
C LYS A 6 13.32 -43.06 -25.18
N LYS A 7 12.78 -43.80 -24.20
CA LYS A 7 11.51 -43.46 -23.53
C LYS A 7 11.55 -42.10 -22.83
N LYS A 8 12.68 -41.72 -22.20
CA LYS A 8 12.89 -40.37 -21.63
C LYS A 8 12.99 -39.28 -22.70
N LYS A 9 13.58 -39.58 -23.87
CA LYS A 9 13.69 -38.65 -25.00
C LYS A 9 12.32 -38.41 -25.65
N ASP A 10 11.55 -39.47 -25.86
CA ASP A 10 10.20 -39.43 -26.44
C ASP A 10 9.21 -38.71 -25.51
N GLN A 11 9.29 -38.94 -24.18
CA GLN A 11 8.51 -38.18 -23.19
C GLN A 11 8.88 -36.68 -23.16
N LYS A 12 10.15 -36.36 -23.44
CA LYS A 12 10.65 -34.98 -23.50
C LYS A 12 10.25 -34.28 -24.81
N GLU A 13 9.99 -35.02 -25.89
CA GLU A 13 9.44 -34.49 -27.15
C GLU A 13 7.93 -34.27 -27.06
N LEU A 14 7.18 -35.16 -26.41
CA LEU A 14 5.73 -35.01 -26.18
C LEU A 14 5.36 -33.82 -25.26
N ASN A 15 6.26 -33.44 -24.34
CA ASN A 15 6.10 -32.26 -23.49
C ASN A 15 6.75 -30.99 -24.07
N ARG A 16 7.14 -30.97 -25.36
CA ARG A 16 7.59 -29.72 -25.98
C ARG A 16 6.39 -28.82 -26.20
N ASP A 17 6.48 -27.62 -25.65
CA ASP A 17 5.53 -26.56 -25.92
C ASP A 17 5.75 -26.03 -27.35
N LEU A 18 5.12 -26.69 -28.33
CA LEU A 18 5.24 -26.34 -29.75
C LEU A 18 4.51 -25.05 -30.08
N ILE A 19 3.45 -24.72 -29.33
CA ILE A 19 2.60 -23.56 -29.61
C ILE A 19 3.31 -22.29 -29.16
N SER A 20 3.89 -22.23 -27.96
CA SER A 20 4.66 -21.07 -27.52
C SER A 20 5.90 -20.79 -28.40
N ASN A 21 6.41 -21.79 -29.11
CA ASN A 21 7.54 -21.60 -30.05
C ASN A 21 7.15 -21.00 -31.41
N LEU A 22 5.87 -20.73 -31.65
CA LEU A 22 5.42 -20.08 -32.89
C LEU A 22 5.83 -18.60 -32.94
N PRO A 23 6.05 -18.04 -34.14
CA PRO A 23 6.21 -16.60 -34.33
C PRO A 23 5.07 -15.80 -33.71
N LYS A 24 5.40 -14.61 -33.20
CA LYS A 24 4.47 -13.72 -32.48
C LYS A 24 3.23 -13.36 -33.29
N GLU A 25 3.38 -13.25 -34.60
CA GLU A 25 2.34 -12.91 -35.55
C GLU A 25 1.32 -14.06 -35.65
N ILE A 26 1.79 -15.31 -35.60
CA ILE A 26 0.94 -16.51 -35.61
C ILE A 26 0.22 -16.64 -34.26
N LEU A 27 0.92 -16.40 -33.15
CA LEU A 27 0.31 -16.35 -31.82
C LEU A 27 -0.82 -15.31 -31.76
N SER A 28 -0.56 -14.11 -32.29
CA SER A 28 -1.55 -13.04 -32.38
C SER A 28 -2.76 -13.47 -33.20
N ARG A 29 -2.54 -14.14 -34.34
CA ARG A 29 -3.62 -14.61 -35.21
C ARG A 29 -4.44 -15.74 -34.57
N ILE A 30 -3.80 -16.64 -33.82
CA ILE A 30 -4.52 -17.68 -33.06
C ILE A 30 -5.44 -17.02 -32.03
N ILE A 31 -4.93 -16.02 -31.31
CA ILE A 31 -5.67 -15.34 -30.24
C ILE A 31 -6.80 -14.49 -30.80
N SER A 32 -6.64 -13.87 -31.99
CA SER A 32 -7.71 -13.10 -32.64
C SER A 32 -8.86 -13.95 -33.18
N LEU A 33 -8.70 -15.28 -33.21
CA LEU A 33 -9.77 -16.22 -33.55
C LEU A 33 -10.50 -16.77 -32.31
N LEU A 34 -10.01 -16.45 -31.11
CA LEU A 34 -10.64 -16.88 -29.86
C LEU A 34 -11.70 -15.87 -29.44
N PRO A 35 -12.86 -16.32 -28.90
CA PRO A 35 -13.75 -15.43 -28.17
C PRO A 35 -12.95 -14.64 -27.13
N PHE A 36 -13.30 -13.38 -26.92
CA PHE A 36 -12.50 -12.46 -26.14
C PHE A 36 -12.10 -12.99 -24.76
N GLU A 37 -13.04 -13.61 -24.01
CA GLU A 37 -12.72 -14.22 -22.72
C GLU A 37 -11.60 -15.27 -22.82
N SER A 38 -11.63 -16.07 -23.89
CA SER A 38 -10.66 -17.14 -24.15
C SER A 38 -9.32 -16.56 -24.61
N ALA A 39 -9.35 -15.47 -25.39
CA ALA A 39 -8.16 -14.72 -25.77
C ALA A 39 -7.42 -14.19 -24.53
N VAL A 40 -8.12 -13.56 -23.59
CA VAL A 40 -7.48 -13.04 -22.37
C VAL A 40 -6.92 -14.17 -21.49
N LYS A 41 -7.61 -15.31 -21.40
CA LYS A 41 -7.12 -16.50 -20.66
C LYS A 41 -5.76 -17.00 -21.14
N THR A 42 -5.43 -16.81 -22.42
CA THR A 42 -4.11 -17.23 -22.94
C THR A 42 -2.94 -16.50 -22.27
N SER A 43 -3.17 -15.31 -21.71
CA SER A 43 -2.14 -14.52 -21.01
C SER A 43 -1.50 -15.23 -19.81
N LEU A 44 -2.13 -16.32 -19.34
CA LEU A 44 -1.72 -17.12 -18.20
C LEU A 44 -0.89 -18.34 -18.57
N LEU A 45 -0.81 -18.69 -19.87
CA LEU A 45 -0.09 -19.88 -20.34
C LEU A 45 1.42 -19.74 -20.18
N SER A 46 1.98 -18.57 -20.56
CA SER A 46 3.38 -18.24 -20.36
C SER A 46 3.65 -16.74 -20.51
N SER A 47 4.87 -16.29 -20.20
CA SER A 47 5.29 -14.89 -20.38
C SER A 47 5.20 -14.42 -21.84
N GLN A 48 5.29 -15.34 -22.81
CA GLN A 48 5.17 -15.01 -24.23
C GLN A 48 3.72 -14.64 -24.57
N TRP A 49 2.73 -15.38 -24.06
CA TRP A 49 1.31 -15.16 -24.35
C TRP A 49 0.69 -13.93 -23.65
N LYS A 50 1.35 -13.44 -22.59
CA LYS A 50 0.83 -12.43 -21.65
C LYS A 50 0.16 -11.21 -22.31
N ASN A 51 0.69 -10.73 -23.44
CA ASN A 51 0.26 -9.47 -24.05
C ASN A 51 -0.39 -9.60 -25.43
N HIS A 52 -0.50 -10.80 -25.99
CA HIS A 52 -0.97 -10.92 -27.38
C HIS A 52 -2.46 -10.66 -27.55
N TRP A 53 -3.28 -10.93 -26.54
CA TRP A 53 -4.71 -10.57 -26.53
C TRP A 53 -4.94 -9.05 -26.59
N LYS A 54 -3.93 -8.22 -26.29
CA LYS A 54 -4.08 -6.76 -26.41
C LYS A 54 -4.19 -6.30 -27.86
N LEU A 55 -3.61 -7.07 -28.79
CA LEU A 55 -3.70 -6.80 -30.22
C LEU A 55 -5.10 -7.08 -30.76
N THR A 56 -5.91 -7.84 -30.02
CA THR A 56 -7.28 -8.21 -30.42
C THR A 56 -8.33 -7.26 -29.82
N LEU A 57 -7.95 -6.37 -28.88
CA LEU A 57 -8.84 -5.35 -28.32
C LEU A 57 -9.33 -4.35 -29.37
N GLU A 58 -8.48 -4.00 -30.34
CA GLU A 58 -8.84 -3.08 -31.43
C GLU A 58 -9.79 -3.72 -32.45
N GLU A 59 -9.79 -5.06 -32.57
CA GLU A 59 -10.62 -5.80 -33.54
C GLU A 59 -11.98 -6.24 -32.97
N TYR A 60 -12.11 -6.42 -31.65
CA TYR A 60 -13.29 -7.06 -31.05
C TYR A 60 -14.46 -6.12 -30.73
N GLY A 61 -14.26 -4.80 -30.63
CA GLY A 61 -15.36 -3.86 -30.36
C GLY A 61 -16.07 -4.02 -28.99
N ASP A 62 -15.67 -5.00 -28.18
CA ASP A 62 -16.15 -5.20 -26.82
C ASP A 62 -15.57 -4.14 -25.87
N THR A 63 -16.34 -3.80 -24.84
CA THR A 63 -15.95 -2.77 -23.88
C THR A 63 -14.87 -3.27 -22.92
N ILE A 64 -14.14 -2.35 -22.29
CA ILE A 64 -13.16 -2.70 -21.27
C ILE A 64 -13.84 -3.40 -20.09
N GLU A 65 -15.08 -3.05 -19.80
CA GLU A 65 -15.94 -3.66 -18.80
C GLU A 65 -16.18 -5.15 -19.05
N ASP A 66 -16.42 -5.53 -20.31
CA ASP A 66 -16.58 -6.93 -20.70
C ASP A 66 -15.28 -7.73 -20.48
N ALA A 67 -14.12 -7.07 -20.67
CA ALA A 67 -12.81 -7.66 -20.37
C ALA A 67 -12.64 -7.95 -18.89
N ILE A 68 -13.05 -6.99 -18.06
CA ILE A 68 -12.98 -7.10 -16.60
C ILE A 68 -13.87 -8.25 -16.14
N ASP A 69 -15.12 -8.32 -16.60
CA ASP A 69 -16.07 -9.33 -16.16
C ASP A 69 -15.61 -10.73 -16.58
N SER A 70 -15.19 -10.88 -17.83
CA SER A 70 -14.66 -12.13 -18.40
C SER A 70 -13.47 -12.67 -17.61
N VAL A 71 -12.54 -11.78 -17.25
CA VAL A 71 -11.35 -12.16 -16.50
C VAL A 71 -11.73 -12.44 -15.05
N SER A 72 -12.49 -11.56 -14.39
CA SER A 72 -12.92 -11.73 -12.99
C SER A 72 -13.67 -13.04 -12.75
N LYS A 73 -14.60 -13.40 -13.65
CA LYS A 73 -15.35 -14.66 -13.59
C LYS A 73 -14.43 -15.88 -13.66
N TYR A 74 -13.43 -15.85 -14.53
CA TYR A 74 -12.46 -16.94 -14.63
C TYR A 74 -11.59 -17.06 -13.37
N PHE A 75 -11.17 -15.96 -12.75
CA PHE A 75 -10.39 -16.01 -11.51
C PHE A 75 -11.18 -16.59 -10.34
N ASN A 76 -12.46 -16.23 -10.21
CA ASN A 76 -13.34 -16.82 -9.21
C ASN A 76 -13.46 -18.35 -9.36
N ASP A 77 -13.35 -18.86 -10.59
CA ASP A 77 -13.32 -20.29 -10.87
C ASP A 77 -11.91 -20.88 -10.71
N PHE A 78 -10.86 -20.12 -11.07
CA PHE A 78 -9.46 -20.52 -10.91
C PHE A 78 -9.09 -20.70 -9.45
N ASP A 79 -9.54 -19.83 -8.54
CA ASP A 79 -9.28 -19.96 -7.10
C ASP A 79 -9.90 -21.23 -6.51
N LYS A 80 -11.05 -21.65 -7.04
CA LYS A 80 -11.71 -22.90 -6.64
C LYS A 80 -10.97 -24.13 -7.17
N ILE A 81 -10.35 -24.05 -8.35
CA ILE A 81 -9.71 -25.18 -9.05
C ILE A 81 -8.20 -25.29 -8.71
N HIS A 82 -7.55 -24.15 -8.49
CA HIS A 82 -6.12 -23.98 -8.35
C HIS A 82 -5.82 -22.89 -7.32
N ALA A 83 -6.09 -23.15 -6.04
CA ALA A 83 -5.65 -22.29 -4.94
C ALA A 83 -4.14 -22.02 -5.08
N PRO A 84 -3.71 -20.80 -5.48
CA PRO A 84 -2.32 -20.52 -5.75
C PRO A 84 -1.53 -20.71 -4.46
N ARG A 85 -0.43 -21.47 -4.51
CA ARG A 85 0.35 -21.79 -3.30
C ARG A 85 1.05 -20.56 -2.68
N LYS A 86 1.04 -19.37 -3.30
CA LYS A 86 1.58 -18.09 -2.79
C LYS A 86 0.94 -16.86 -3.47
N ASN A 87 1.01 -15.71 -2.78
CA ASN A 87 0.74 -14.33 -3.24
C ASN A 87 0.98 -14.14 -4.74
N TRP A 88 -0.08 -14.17 -5.54
CA TRP A 88 0.00 -13.93 -6.96
C TRP A 88 -1.07 -12.94 -7.40
N GLY A 89 -0.68 -12.04 -8.28
CA GLY A 89 -1.54 -11.01 -8.83
C GLY A 89 -1.16 -10.72 -10.27
N LEU A 90 -2.16 -10.53 -11.11
CA LEU A 90 -2.02 -10.12 -12.49
C LEU A 90 -2.34 -8.65 -12.61
N LYS A 91 -1.32 -7.89 -12.99
CA LYS A 91 -1.46 -6.51 -13.42
C LYS A 91 -1.65 -6.44 -14.93
N PHE A 92 -2.78 -5.93 -15.37
CA PHE A 92 -3.07 -5.65 -16.78
C PHE A 92 -3.08 -4.16 -17.03
N ASN A 93 -2.05 -3.62 -17.68
CA ASN A 93 -2.03 -2.21 -18.11
C ASN A 93 -2.83 -2.05 -19.42
N TYR A 94 -3.73 -1.08 -19.49
CA TYR A 94 -4.52 -0.76 -20.68
C TYR A 94 -4.59 0.77 -20.89
N GLY A 95 -3.71 1.32 -21.73
CA GLY A 95 -3.72 2.76 -22.07
C GLY A 95 -3.58 3.74 -20.89
N ASN A 96 -3.24 5.00 -21.15
CA ASN A 96 -3.36 6.17 -20.23
C ASN A 96 -2.95 5.99 -18.73
N GLY A 97 -2.06 5.06 -18.39
CA GLY A 97 -1.67 4.79 -17.00
C GLY A 97 -2.64 3.92 -16.19
N ASN A 98 -3.75 3.46 -16.80
CA ASN A 98 -4.73 2.61 -16.14
C ASN A 98 -4.29 1.14 -16.11
N PHE A 99 -4.62 0.46 -15.02
CA PHE A 99 -4.34 -0.95 -14.89
C PHE A 99 -5.38 -1.70 -14.05
N PHE A 100 -5.63 -2.95 -14.41
CA PHE A 100 -6.38 -3.90 -13.60
C PHE A 100 -5.45 -4.72 -12.75
N LEU A 101 -5.84 -4.98 -11.49
CA LEU A 101 -5.17 -5.93 -10.62
C LEU A 101 -6.14 -7.04 -10.26
N LEU A 102 -5.90 -8.23 -10.78
CA LEU A 102 -6.61 -9.43 -10.33
C LEU A 102 -5.69 -10.22 -9.44
N ALA A 103 -6.08 -10.43 -8.20
CA ALA A 103 -5.23 -11.04 -7.22
C ALA A 103 -6.05 -11.86 -6.23
N ALA A 104 -5.67 -13.13 -6.12
CA ALA A 104 -6.26 -14.07 -5.20
C ALA A 104 -5.40 -14.18 -3.94
N ASP A 105 -6.04 -14.18 -2.77
CA ASP A 105 -5.39 -14.39 -1.46
C ASP A 105 -4.16 -13.48 -1.22
N LEU A 106 -4.23 -12.22 -1.66
CA LEU A 106 -3.13 -11.29 -1.55
C LEU A 106 -2.87 -10.95 -0.07
N SER A 107 -1.69 -11.30 0.46
CA SER A 107 -1.29 -10.92 1.82
C SER A 107 -0.57 -9.57 1.90
N CYS A 108 -0.04 -9.10 0.77
CA CYS A 108 0.77 -7.88 0.68
C CYS A 108 0.44 -7.12 -0.61
N PHE A 109 -0.03 -5.87 -0.50
CA PHE A 109 -0.31 -4.99 -1.62
C PHE A 109 0.59 -3.75 -1.55
N ARG A 110 1.36 -3.45 -2.59
CA ARG A 110 2.24 -2.28 -2.61
C ARG A 110 2.11 -1.52 -3.91
N PHE A 111 1.80 -0.24 -3.79
CA PHE A 111 1.70 0.64 -4.92
C PHE A 111 2.22 2.04 -4.59
N ARG A 112 2.99 2.60 -5.54
CA ARG A 112 3.49 3.97 -5.51
C ARG A 112 3.27 4.64 -6.85
N GLY A 113 2.65 5.82 -6.85
CA GLY A 113 2.39 6.59 -8.07
C GLY A 113 1.17 7.49 -7.93
N LEU A 114 0.56 7.85 -9.06
CA LEU A 114 -0.78 8.44 -9.10
C LEU A 114 -1.82 7.39 -8.66
N LEU A 115 -2.87 7.81 -7.95
CA LEU A 115 -3.99 6.91 -7.63
C LEU A 115 -4.56 6.34 -8.94
N PRO A 116 -4.50 5.01 -9.16
CA PRO A 116 -5.13 4.39 -10.30
C PRO A 116 -6.63 4.33 -10.12
N GLU A 117 -7.34 4.23 -11.24
CA GLU A 117 -8.74 3.83 -11.19
C GLU A 117 -8.83 2.36 -10.75
N PHE A 118 -9.53 2.12 -9.65
CA PHE A 118 -9.77 0.77 -9.17
C PHE A 118 -11.07 0.25 -9.76
N ASN A 119 -11.00 -0.89 -10.48
CA ASN A 119 -12.13 -1.46 -11.19
C ASN A 119 -12.86 -2.59 -10.42
N HIS A 120 -14.01 -3.04 -10.93
CA HIS A 120 -14.95 -3.91 -10.18
C HIS A 120 -14.31 -5.27 -9.89
N GLY A 121 -14.69 -5.91 -8.77
CA GLY A 121 -14.27 -7.27 -8.43
C GLY A 121 -12.94 -7.43 -7.69
N CYS A 122 -12.23 -6.35 -7.40
CA CYS A 122 -10.94 -6.40 -6.70
C CYS A 122 -11.11 -6.34 -5.17
N GLU A 123 -11.69 -7.37 -4.56
CA GLU A 123 -11.74 -7.46 -3.08
C GLU A 123 -10.55 -8.23 -2.54
N PHE A 124 -9.86 -7.68 -1.54
CA PHE A 124 -8.70 -8.33 -0.93
C PHE A 124 -9.00 -8.75 0.51
N PRO A 125 -9.56 -9.95 0.73
CA PRO A 125 -10.08 -10.34 2.03
C PRO A 125 -9.01 -10.61 3.11
N LYS A 126 -7.73 -10.72 2.74
CA LYS A 126 -6.64 -11.15 3.64
C LYS A 126 -5.38 -10.27 3.57
N LEU A 127 -5.53 -8.96 3.41
CA LEU A 127 -4.37 -8.05 3.36
C LEU A 127 -3.73 -7.89 4.74
N GLY A 128 -2.45 -8.24 4.85
CA GLY A 128 -1.65 -8.05 6.07
C GLY A 128 -0.72 -6.84 5.99
N ASP A 129 -0.11 -6.58 4.84
CA ASP A 129 0.82 -5.47 4.59
C ASP A 129 0.36 -4.67 3.37
N VAL A 130 0.13 -3.37 3.53
CA VAL A 130 -0.45 -2.51 2.50
C VAL A 130 0.35 -1.23 2.35
N MET A 131 0.76 -0.88 1.13
CA MET A 131 1.38 0.41 0.81
C MET A 131 0.58 1.12 -0.27
N LEU A 132 -0.06 2.22 0.13
CA LEU A 132 -0.84 3.13 -0.71
C LEU A 132 -0.12 4.47 -0.81
N ASP A 133 1.01 4.48 -1.52
CA ASP A 133 1.81 5.68 -1.70
C ASP A 133 1.34 6.48 -2.91
N PHE A 134 0.22 7.18 -2.71
CA PHE A 134 -0.37 8.08 -3.71
C PHE A 134 0.10 9.52 -3.55
N ARG A 135 1.39 9.72 -3.20
CA ARG A 135 1.93 11.07 -2.95
C ARG A 135 1.86 12.01 -4.17
N GLN A 136 1.54 11.50 -5.36
CA GLN A 136 1.33 12.29 -6.57
C GLN A 136 -0.13 12.74 -6.77
N GLY A 137 -1.07 12.30 -5.91
CA GLY A 137 -2.50 12.62 -6.01
C GLY A 137 -3.27 11.69 -6.96
N PRO A 138 -4.50 12.08 -7.37
CA PRO A 138 -5.33 11.29 -8.27
C PRO A 138 -4.76 11.25 -9.70
N GLY A 139 -4.80 10.08 -10.35
CA GLY A 139 -4.39 9.92 -11.75
C GLY A 139 -5.46 10.27 -12.78
N PHE A 140 -6.61 10.75 -12.33
CA PHE A 140 -7.82 10.95 -13.13
C PHE A 140 -8.58 12.20 -12.68
N ASN A 141 -9.44 12.73 -13.57
CA ASN A 141 -10.12 14.02 -13.41
C ASN A 141 -11.61 13.90 -13.00
N HIS A 142 -12.04 12.73 -12.50
CA HIS A 142 -13.41 12.48 -12.06
C HIS A 142 -13.46 12.19 -10.55
N ASP A 143 -14.67 12.23 -9.98
CA ASP A 143 -14.88 11.97 -8.55
C ASP A 143 -14.53 10.52 -8.17
N ILE A 144 -13.86 10.35 -7.03
CA ILE A 144 -13.44 9.05 -6.56
C ILE A 144 -14.61 8.34 -5.86
N ASP A 145 -14.95 7.12 -6.28
CA ASP A 145 -15.88 6.27 -5.52
C ASP A 145 -15.21 5.79 -4.22
N ILE A 146 -15.47 6.56 -3.15
CA ILE A 146 -14.90 6.33 -1.82
C ILE A 146 -15.38 4.99 -1.23
N ASP A 147 -16.65 4.64 -1.42
CA ASP A 147 -17.22 3.41 -0.84
C ASP A 147 -16.56 2.17 -1.46
N ARG A 148 -16.31 2.22 -2.78
CA ARG A 148 -15.55 1.18 -3.48
C ARG A 148 -14.12 1.10 -2.97
N PHE A 149 -13.42 2.23 -2.85
CA PHE A 149 -12.04 2.25 -2.37
C PHE A 149 -11.90 1.59 -0.99
N ILE A 150 -12.79 1.92 -0.04
CA ILE A 150 -12.73 1.36 1.32
C ILE A 150 -13.01 -0.14 1.33
N ARG A 151 -14.05 -0.61 0.61
CA ARG A 151 -14.41 -2.03 0.56
C ARG A 151 -13.26 -2.89 0.04
N MET A 152 -12.56 -2.40 -0.99
CA MET A 152 -11.46 -3.14 -1.61
C MET A 152 -10.30 -3.41 -0.65
N GLN A 153 -9.95 -2.43 0.19
CA GLN A 153 -8.73 -2.51 1.01
C GLN A 153 -8.89 -3.33 2.29
N ASN A 154 -10.12 -3.58 2.75
CA ASN A 154 -10.46 -4.30 3.97
C ASN A 154 -9.45 -4.08 5.12
N PHE A 155 -9.30 -2.80 5.52
CA PHE A 155 -8.28 -2.38 6.49
C PHE A 155 -8.34 -3.16 7.82
N SER A 156 -9.49 -3.77 8.15
CA SER A 156 -9.68 -4.57 9.36
C SER A 156 -8.69 -5.73 9.50
N THR A 157 -8.14 -6.21 8.39
CA THR A 157 -7.16 -7.31 8.34
C THR A 157 -5.71 -6.84 8.35
N VAL A 158 -5.47 -5.55 8.07
CA VAL A 158 -4.16 -4.96 7.82
C VAL A 158 -3.39 -4.75 9.13
N SER A 159 -2.15 -5.21 9.14
CA SER A 159 -1.21 -5.10 10.26
C SER A 159 -0.09 -4.08 10.03
N SER A 160 0.24 -3.81 8.77
CA SER A 160 1.23 -2.83 8.32
C SER A 160 0.61 -2.00 7.21
N LEU A 161 0.62 -0.67 7.36
CA LEU A 161 0.00 0.25 6.42
C LEU A 161 0.94 1.42 6.11
N THR A 162 1.14 1.71 4.83
CA THR A 162 1.70 2.99 4.37
C THR A 162 0.60 3.77 3.69
N LEU A 163 0.38 5.01 4.14
CA LEU A 163 -0.54 5.94 3.49
C LEU A 163 -0.02 7.35 3.58
N CYS A 164 -0.56 8.23 2.74
CA CYS A 164 -0.32 9.66 2.86
C CYS A 164 -1.53 10.42 3.41
N ARG A 165 -1.30 11.62 3.98
CA ARG A 165 -2.37 12.46 4.56
C ARG A 165 -3.54 12.65 3.60
N TRP A 166 -3.27 12.93 2.33
CA TRP A 166 -4.31 13.15 1.32
C TRP A 166 -5.26 11.95 1.16
N VAL A 167 -4.71 10.73 1.15
CA VAL A 167 -5.51 9.49 1.07
C VAL A 167 -6.43 9.38 2.26
N PHE A 168 -5.92 9.65 3.46
CA PHE A 168 -6.76 9.63 4.64
C PHE A 168 -7.85 10.70 4.59
N GLU A 169 -7.46 11.98 4.43
CA GLU A 169 -8.41 13.11 4.46
C GLU A 169 -9.50 12.99 3.40
N THR A 170 -9.15 12.48 2.21
CA THR A 170 -10.05 12.47 1.05
C THR A 170 -10.84 11.17 0.95
N LEU A 171 -10.22 10.02 1.26
CA LEU A 171 -10.78 8.70 0.94
C LEU A 171 -11.21 7.90 2.16
N ILE A 172 -10.72 8.22 3.36
CA ILE A 172 -11.00 7.40 4.56
C ILE A 172 -11.81 8.23 5.55
N PHE A 173 -11.35 9.44 5.85
CA PHE A 173 -11.94 10.34 6.85
C PHE A 173 -13.42 10.65 6.62
N PRO A 174 -13.91 10.92 5.38
CA PRO A 174 -15.33 11.22 5.15
C PRO A 174 -16.28 10.07 5.53
N LYS A 175 -15.77 8.84 5.60
CA LYS A 175 -16.55 7.64 5.94
C LYS A 175 -16.32 7.17 7.38
N LEU A 176 -15.31 7.70 8.08
CA LEU A 176 -15.06 7.38 9.49
C LEU A 176 -16.18 7.83 10.42
N GLY A 177 -16.97 8.84 10.04
CA GLY A 177 -18.14 9.31 10.80
C GLY A 177 -19.34 8.34 10.82
N SER A 178 -19.31 7.26 10.04
CA SER A 178 -20.31 6.18 10.10
C SER A 178 -19.80 5.07 11.03
N SER A 179 -20.65 4.63 11.96
CA SER A 179 -20.36 3.62 13.02
C SER A 179 -19.60 2.37 12.55
N ALA A 180 -19.72 1.99 11.27
CA ALA A 180 -19.05 0.83 10.68
C ALA A 180 -17.51 0.96 10.58
N ALA A 181 -16.94 2.17 10.60
CA ALA A 181 -15.53 2.40 10.29
C ALA A 181 -14.61 2.46 11.53
N LEU A 182 -15.17 2.54 12.75
CA LEU A 182 -14.44 2.63 14.02
C LEU A 182 -13.61 1.38 14.35
N GLY A 183 -13.84 0.26 13.67
CA GLY A 183 -13.10 -1.00 13.85
C GLY A 183 -12.02 -1.28 12.79
N CYS A 184 -11.89 -0.43 11.77
CA CYS A 184 -11.09 -0.76 10.58
C CYS A 184 -9.58 -0.87 10.84
N PHE A 185 -9.03 -0.23 11.87
CA PHE A 185 -7.58 -0.26 12.11
C PHE A 185 -7.20 -1.02 13.39
N GLY A 186 -8.10 -1.84 13.92
CA GLY A 186 -7.89 -2.58 15.17
C GLY A 186 -6.69 -3.53 15.15
N ARG A 187 -6.28 -4.04 13.98
CA ARG A 187 -5.10 -4.93 13.84
C ARG A 187 -3.81 -4.19 13.46
N LEU A 188 -3.89 -2.89 13.20
CA LEU A 188 -2.75 -2.13 12.70
C LEU A 188 -1.68 -1.97 13.79
N LYS A 189 -0.47 -2.43 13.48
CA LYS A 189 0.71 -2.38 14.36
C LYS A 189 1.77 -1.44 13.85
N HIS A 190 1.92 -1.35 12.52
CA HIS A 190 2.94 -0.54 11.89
C HIS A 190 2.30 0.46 10.93
N LEU A 191 2.57 1.75 11.13
CA LEU A 191 2.10 2.80 10.25
C LEU A 191 3.28 3.56 9.65
N TRP A 192 3.31 3.69 8.33
CA TRP A 192 4.12 4.67 7.62
C TRP A 192 3.22 5.80 7.09
N TRP A 193 3.36 6.96 7.68
CA TRP A 193 2.64 8.17 7.33
C TRP A 193 3.51 9.07 6.46
N ILE A 194 3.00 9.42 5.28
CA ILE A 194 3.64 10.38 4.38
C ILE A 194 2.84 11.69 4.44
N ASP A 195 3.51 12.80 4.69
CA ASP A 195 2.89 14.11 4.73
C ASP A 195 3.62 15.12 3.86
N TYR A 196 2.96 16.27 3.65
CA TYR A 196 3.52 17.45 3.01
C TYR A 196 3.31 18.66 3.93
N SER A 197 4.38 19.40 4.16
CA SER A 197 4.37 20.65 4.92
C SER A 197 5.15 21.71 4.16
N GLU A 198 4.56 22.89 4.00
CA GLU A 198 5.19 24.06 3.40
C GLU A 198 5.26 25.24 4.39
N HIS A 199 4.29 25.32 5.31
CA HIS A 199 4.10 26.44 6.24
C HIS A 199 3.87 25.91 7.66
N GLY A 200 4.81 25.10 8.15
CA GLY A 200 4.71 24.47 9.46
C GLY A 200 3.91 23.16 9.46
N TYR A 201 4.45 22.14 10.10
CA TYR A 201 3.82 20.82 10.14
C TYR A 201 2.59 20.79 11.06
N ASN A 202 1.42 20.47 10.49
CA ASN A 202 0.20 20.20 11.26
C ASN A 202 -0.01 18.69 11.43
N SER A 203 0.06 18.22 12.66
CA SER A 203 -0.11 16.80 13.03
C SER A 203 -1.57 16.38 13.31
N ASP A 204 -2.56 17.27 13.17
CA ASP A 204 -3.96 17.00 13.55
C ASP A 204 -4.55 15.78 12.87
N VAL A 205 -4.33 15.67 11.57
CA VAL A 205 -4.84 14.58 10.75
C VAL A 205 -4.21 13.25 11.15
N LEU A 206 -2.89 13.25 11.36
CA LEU A 206 -2.16 12.07 11.83
C LEU A 206 -2.67 11.66 13.21
N ILE A 207 -2.80 12.60 14.16
CA ILE A 207 -3.31 12.31 15.49
C ILE A 207 -4.75 11.74 15.43
N CYS A 208 -5.60 12.30 14.57
CA CYS A 208 -6.94 11.78 14.32
C CYS A 208 -6.90 10.32 13.83
N PHE A 209 -6.05 9.99 12.87
CA PHE A 209 -5.85 8.62 12.40
C PHE A 209 -5.41 7.69 13.54
N LEU A 210 -4.40 8.10 14.32
CA LEU A 210 -3.79 7.27 15.37
C LEU A 210 -4.76 6.93 16.50
N ARG A 211 -5.75 7.78 16.79
CA ARG A 211 -6.83 7.48 17.76
C ARG A 211 -7.65 6.24 17.39
N HIS A 212 -7.67 5.86 16.12
CA HIS A 212 -8.37 4.66 15.63
C HIS A 212 -7.50 3.39 15.65
N CYS A 213 -6.27 3.48 16.17
CA CYS A 213 -5.26 2.42 16.07
C CYS A 213 -4.80 1.93 17.47
N PRO A 214 -5.61 1.12 18.17
CA PRO A 214 -5.34 0.76 19.57
C PRO A 214 -4.10 -0.12 19.77
N ASN A 215 -3.63 -0.82 18.73
CA ASN A 215 -2.52 -1.78 18.80
C ASN A 215 -1.25 -1.28 18.10
N MET A 216 -1.11 0.03 17.91
CA MET A 216 0.06 0.62 17.25
C MET A 216 1.35 0.32 18.05
N GLU A 217 2.35 -0.22 17.35
CA GLU A 217 3.67 -0.58 17.90
C GLU A 217 4.80 0.26 17.30
N ARG A 218 4.71 0.59 16.00
CA ARG A 218 5.72 1.38 15.29
C ARG A 218 5.09 2.44 14.39
N LEU A 219 5.60 3.66 14.50
CA LEU A 219 5.18 4.78 13.67
C LEU A 219 6.37 5.33 12.88
N TYR A 220 6.19 5.50 11.57
CA TYR A 220 7.14 6.17 10.70
C TYR A 220 6.44 7.39 10.12
N VAL A 221 7.03 8.57 10.26
CA VAL A 221 6.50 9.82 9.69
C VAL A 221 7.55 10.41 8.78
N THR A 222 7.18 10.61 7.51
CA THR A 222 8.01 11.26 6.51
C THR A 222 7.31 12.51 6.00
N ILE A 223 7.94 13.66 6.18
CA ILE A 223 7.53 14.91 5.53
C ILE A 223 8.29 15.00 4.20
N ASP A 224 7.58 14.86 3.08
CA ASP A 224 8.17 14.87 1.74
C ASP A 224 7.75 16.14 0.98
N PRO A 225 8.66 17.10 0.71
CA PRO A 225 8.34 18.31 -0.04
C PRO A 225 7.96 18.06 -1.51
N LYS A 226 8.23 16.85 -2.03
CA LYS A 226 7.82 16.42 -3.38
C LYS A 226 6.44 15.75 -3.40
N SER A 227 5.80 15.60 -2.24
CA SER A 227 4.45 15.04 -2.10
C SER A 227 3.37 16.04 -2.55
N TYR A 228 2.11 15.61 -2.55
CA TYR A 228 0.95 16.38 -3.02
C TYR A 228 0.93 17.77 -2.36
N ARG A 229 0.94 18.81 -3.20
CA ARG A 229 0.95 20.22 -2.78
C ARG A 229 -0.43 20.71 -2.35
N THR A 230 -1.14 19.92 -1.58
CA THR A 230 -2.46 20.27 -1.06
C THR A 230 -2.31 20.68 0.39
N LYS A 231 -2.98 21.76 0.80
CA LYS A 231 -3.05 22.13 2.23
C LYS A 231 -4.13 21.29 2.92
N SER A 232 -3.86 20.85 4.14
CA SER A 232 -4.88 20.19 4.96
C SER A 232 -6.03 21.17 5.23
N LYS A 233 -7.26 20.68 5.09
CA LYS A 233 -8.47 21.43 5.48
C LYS A 233 -8.97 21.04 6.87
N TYR A 234 -8.46 19.95 7.41
CA TYR A 234 -8.86 19.41 8.70
C TYR A 234 -8.18 20.18 9.85
N ARG A 235 -8.95 20.45 10.90
CA ARG A 235 -8.44 20.99 12.17
C ARG A 235 -9.04 20.13 13.27
N CYS A 236 -8.19 19.55 14.11
CA CYS A 236 -8.65 18.75 15.24
C CYS A 236 -9.33 19.69 16.24
N SER A 237 -10.55 19.39 16.67
CA SER A 237 -11.16 20.06 17.81
C SER A 237 -10.88 19.29 19.11
N GLU A 238 -10.87 19.99 20.25
CA GLU A 238 -10.73 19.35 21.57
C GLU A 238 -11.94 18.48 21.94
N LYS A 239 -13.06 18.60 21.21
CA LYS A 239 -14.29 17.81 21.44
C LYS A 239 -14.36 16.53 20.60
N ASP A 240 -13.39 16.29 19.72
CA ASP A 240 -13.26 15.05 18.96
C ASP A 240 -12.62 13.95 19.84
N ASP A 241 -13.25 13.71 20.99
CA ASP A 241 -12.91 12.68 21.97
C ASP A 241 -13.34 11.31 21.44
N PHE A 242 -12.65 10.83 20.40
CA PHE A 242 -12.61 9.41 20.12
C PHE A 242 -11.66 8.78 21.15
N CYS A 243 -12.24 8.51 22.32
CA CYS A 243 -11.66 7.70 23.38
C CYS A 243 -11.41 6.29 22.85
N ALA A 244 -10.23 6.04 22.29
CA ALA A 244 -9.65 4.72 22.43
C ALA A 244 -9.05 4.64 23.83
N SER A 245 -9.89 4.23 24.79
CA SER A 245 -9.49 3.67 26.09
C SER A 245 -8.80 2.31 25.87
N GLY A 246 -7.75 2.32 25.03
CA GLY A 246 -6.94 1.17 24.67
C GLY A 246 -5.61 1.20 25.39
N ARG A 247 -5.06 0.01 25.69
CA ARG A 247 -3.67 -0.12 26.14
C ARG A 247 -2.75 0.02 24.94
N PHE A 248 -2.39 1.26 24.63
CA PHE A 248 -1.43 1.58 23.60
C PHE A 248 -0.05 0.98 23.88
N LYS A 249 0.67 0.60 22.82
CA LYS A 249 1.99 -0.07 22.88
C LYS A 249 3.00 0.55 21.92
N LEU A 250 2.92 1.86 21.69
CA LEU A 250 3.83 2.52 20.77
C LEU A 250 5.25 2.42 21.33
N ASN A 251 6.09 1.62 20.68
CA ASN A 251 7.45 1.31 21.16
C ASN A 251 8.50 2.13 20.42
N PHE A 252 8.23 2.47 19.15
CA PHE A 252 9.21 3.07 18.26
C PHE A 252 8.56 4.10 17.33
N VAL A 253 9.21 5.24 17.18
CA VAL A 253 8.83 6.29 16.25
C VAL A 253 10.05 6.70 15.43
N LYS A 254 9.92 6.74 14.11
CA LYS A 254 10.92 7.34 13.22
C LYS A 254 10.36 8.58 12.55
N LEU A 255 11.07 9.69 12.65
CA LEU A 255 10.69 10.98 12.11
C LEU A 255 11.71 11.44 11.06
N GLU A 256 11.25 11.82 9.87
CA GLU A 256 12.10 12.25 8.77
C GLU A 256 11.49 13.44 8.02
N GLY A 257 12.34 14.39 7.61
CA GLY A 257 11.97 15.48 6.71
C GLY A 257 11.33 16.71 7.36
N PHE A 258 11.27 16.77 8.69
CA PHE A 258 10.78 17.93 9.44
C PHE A 258 11.63 19.18 9.18
N ALA A 259 11.05 20.37 9.36
CA ALA A 259 11.72 21.63 9.07
C ALA A 259 12.66 22.08 10.19
N ASN A 260 12.35 21.74 11.45
CA ASN A 260 13.14 22.12 12.62
C ASN A 260 12.85 21.19 13.82
N GLU A 261 13.62 21.38 14.88
CA GLU A 261 13.47 20.63 16.14
C GLU A 261 12.15 20.89 16.86
N GLU A 262 11.61 22.12 16.78
CA GLU A 262 10.37 22.48 17.47
C GLU A 262 9.18 21.67 16.95
N GLU A 263 9.08 21.46 15.64
CA GLU A 263 8.04 20.62 15.02
C GLU A 263 8.13 19.16 15.50
N VAL A 264 9.35 18.63 15.58
CA VAL A 264 9.61 17.27 16.08
C VAL A 264 9.18 17.13 17.54
N MET A 265 9.59 18.09 18.39
CA MET A 265 9.20 18.11 19.81
C MET A 265 7.69 18.30 19.97
N ALA A 266 7.05 19.13 19.14
CA ALA A 266 5.61 19.35 19.18
C ALA A 266 4.84 18.07 18.84
N LEU A 267 5.27 17.31 17.82
CA LEU A 267 4.69 16.01 17.53
C LEU A 267 4.92 15.01 18.66
N ALA A 268 6.14 14.93 19.22
CA ALA A 268 6.46 14.04 20.33
C ALA A 268 5.55 14.27 21.55
N ARG A 269 5.31 15.54 21.93
CA ARG A 269 4.34 15.91 22.99
C ARG A 269 2.92 15.43 22.70
N ARG A 270 2.49 15.46 21.43
CA ARG A 270 1.15 14.99 21.05
C ARG A 270 1.05 13.47 21.07
N LEU A 271 2.09 12.77 20.61
CA LEU A 271 2.13 11.31 20.66
C LEU A 271 2.09 10.79 22.10
N GLU A 272 2.84 11.41 23.01
CA GLU A 272 2.78 11.10 24.43
C GLU A 272 1.35 11.25 24.99
N LYS A 273 0.65 12.34 24.66
CA LYS A 273 -0.74 12.54 25.08
C LYS A 273 -1.69 11.47 24.54
N VAL A 274 -1.48 11.03 23.30
CA VAL A 274 -2.37 10.05 22.64
C VAL A 274 -2.13 8.65 23.19
N PHE A 275 -0.87 8.22 23.28
CA PHE A 275 -0.53 6.85 23.62
C PHE A 275 -0.24 6.64 25.12
N SER A 276 -0.04 7.71 25.90
CA SER A 276 0.35 7.64 27.31
C SER A 276 1.59 6.75 27.57
N VAL A 277 2.52 6.74 26.61
CA VAL A 277 3.80 6.00 26.67
C VAL A 277 4.93 6.91 26.19
N ASP A 278 6.16 6.55 26.54
CA ASP A 278 7.38 7.21 26.08
C ASP A 278 8.10 6.30 25.05
N PRO A 279 7.81 6.45 23.75
CA PRO A 279 8.42 5.60 22.72
C PRO A 279 9.87 5.98 22.46
N LEU A 280 10.66 5.05 21.92
CA LEU A 280 11.97 5.39 21.36
C LEU A 280 11.77 6.21 20.08
N ILE A 281 12.18 7.48 20.09
CA ILE A 281 12.04 8.38 18.95
C ILE A 281 13.40 8.55 18.25
N LEU A 282 13.47 8.09 17.01
CA LEU A 282 14.61 8.25 16.11
C LEU A 282 14.31 9.33 15.06
N VAL A 283 15.23 10.26 14.89
CA VAL A 283 15.06 11.42 14.00
C VAL A 283 16.16 11.41 12.95
N LYS A 284 15.73 11.56 11.69
CA LYS A 284 16.61 11.85 10.55
C LYS A 284 16.30 13.26 10.06
N SER A 285 17.21 14.18 10.35
CA SER A 285 17.06 15.60 10.04
C SER A 285 18.06 16.05 8.97
N HIS A 286 17.88 17.26 8.46
CA HIS A 286 18.83 17.89 7.55
C HIS A 286 19.86 18.77 8.28
N TRP A 287 19.60 19.11 9.54
CA TRP A 287 20.49 19.91 10.40
C TRP A 287 21.52 19.08 11.17
N SER A 288 21.42 17.74 11.14
CA SER A 288 22.43 16.84 11.67
C SER A 288 22.96 15.92 10.58
N SER A 289 24.26 15.63 10.63
CA SER A 289 24.92 14.67 9.74
C SER A 289 24.68 13.21 10.13
N CYS A 290 24.18 12.97 11.35
CA CYS A 290 23.92 11.66 11.93
C CYS A 290 22.44 11.49 12.27
N LEU A 291 22.01 10.25 12.47
CA LEU A 291 20.72 9.99 13.12
C LEU A 291 20.77 10.44 14.58
N GLN A 292 19.64 10.91 15.11
CA GLN A 292 19.55 11.41 16.48
C GLN A 292 18.40 10.73 17.22
N PHE A 293 18.61 10.37 18.48
CA PHE A 293 17.52 10.04 19.40
C PHE A 293 16.94 11.32 20.00
N LEU A 294 15.63 11.34 20.21
CA LEU A 294 14.98 12.34 21.02
C LEU A 294 14.67 11.74 22.39
N SER A 295 15.38 12.19 23.43
CA SER A 295 15.23 11.72 24.80
C SER A 295 14.54 12.77 25.67
N LYS A 296 13.88 12.32 26.74
CA LYS A 296 13.43 13.18 27.84
C LYS A 296 14.36 13.03 29.01
N LEU A 297 15.00 14.13 29.38
CA LEU A 297 15.86 14.18 30.55
C LEU A 297 15.21 15.08 31.59
N PHE A 298 15.23 14.64 32.86
CA PHE A 298 14.74 15.47 33.96
C PHE A 298 15.63 16.71 34.09
N ASP A 299 15.00 17.87 34.07
CA ASP A 299 15.62 19.15 34.33
C ASP A 299 15.20 19.60 35.74
N GLU A 300 16.16 19.57 36.66
CA GLU A 300 15.97 19.91 38.06
C GLU A 300 15.59 21.39 38.26
N GLU A 301 16.14 22.29 37.44
CA GLU A 301 15.92 23.74 37.55
C GLU A 301 14.50 24.10 37.14
N ASN A 302 14.01 23.52 36.04
CA ASN A 302 12.68 23.80 35.52
C ASN A 302 11.60 22.85 36.05
N ARG A 303 11.97 21.82 36.82
CA ARG A 303 11.11 20.70 37.25
C ARG A 303 10.29 20.12 36.10
N LYS A 304 10.92 19.97 34.94
CA LYS A 304 10.30 19.52 33.69
C LYS A 304 11.13 18.41 33.05
N PHE A 305 10.53 17.73 32.09
CA PHE A 305 11.23 16.77 31.23
C PHE A 305 11.36 17.36 29.81
N PRO A 306 12.29 18.31 29.58
CA PRO A 306 12.53 18.80 28.23
C PRO A 306 13.04 17.69 27.32
N TYR A 307 12.69 17.81 26.04
CA TYR A 307 13.25 16.97 25.00
C TYR A 307 14.67 17.43 24.66
N LYS A 308 15.59 16.48 24.48
CA LYS A 308 16.95 16.72 24.02
C LYS A 308 17.32 15.76 22.90
N PHE A 309 18.13 16.23 21.96
CA PHE A 309 18.64 15.42 20.86
C PHE A 309 20.00 14.83 21.24
N GLU A 310 20.17 13.54 20.97
CA GLU A 310 21.40 12.79 21.23
C GLU A 310 21.83 12.05 19.96
N ASP A 311 23.07 12.23 19.53
CA ASP A 311 23.57 11.56 18.32
C ASP A 311 23.71 10.04 18.52
N VAL A 312 23.28 9.28 17.51
CA VAL A 312 23.39 7.83 17.49
C VAL A 312 24.83 7.43 17.19
N LYS A 313 25.55 6.90 18.20
CA LYS A 313 26.96 6.50 18.06
C LYS A 313 27.18 5.16 17.35
N ASP A 314 26.20 4.26 17.41
CA ASP A 314 26.20 2.96 16.71
C ASP A 314 24.84 2.75 16.01
N VAL A 315 24.81 2.95 14.70
CA VAL A 315 23.62 2.65 13.88
C VAL A 315 23.60 1.15 13.64
N ASN A 316 23.05 0.39 14.60
CA ASN A 316 22.83 -1.04 14.41
C ASN A 316 21.80 -1.26 13.27
N ASP A 317 21.98 -2.28 12.42
CA ASP A 317 21.13 -2.56 11.25
C ASP A 317 19.62 -2.70 11.60
N THR A 318 19.29 -2.89 12.88
CA THR A 318 17.94 -2.89 13.43
C THR A 318 17.14 -1.60 13.17
N TYR A 319 17.80 -0.45 12.97
CA TYR A 319 17.14 0.84 12.72
C TYR A 319 16.92 1.13 11.22
N ASN A 320 17.55 0.37 10.35
CA ASN A 320 17.33 0.39 8.91
C ASN A 320 16.18 -0.56 8.56
N THR A 321 14.93 -0.11 8.72
CA THR A 321 13.81 -0.84 8.13
C THR A 321 13.87 -0.73 6.61
N ALA A 322 14.42 -1.77 5.98
CA ALA A 322 14.41 -2.07 4.55
C ALA A 322 12.99 -2.30 3.98
N HIS A 323 11.98 -1.57 4.46
CA HIS A 323 10.60 -1.67 3.99
C HIS A 323 10.29 -0.75 2.80
N MET A 324 11.23 0.12 2.40
CA MET A 324 11.17 0.93 1.18
C MET A 324 11.98 0.33 0.01
N ALA A 325 12.55 -0.87 0.17
CA ALA A 325 13.19 -1.56 -0.93
C ALA A 325 12.13 -2.19 -1.84
N LEU A 326 12.04 -1.63 -3.05
CA LEU A 326 11.19 -1.94 -4.22
C LEU A 326 9.86 -1.17 -4.31
#